data_AF-M1INH5-F1
#
_entry.id   AF-M1INH5-F1
#
_cell.length_a   1.000
_cell.length_b   1.000
_cell.length_c   1.000
_cell.angle_alpha   90.00
_cell.angle_beta   90.00
_cell.angle_gamma   90.00
#
_symmetry.space_group_name_H-M   'P 1'
#
loop_
_entity.id
_entity.type
_entity.pdbx_description
1 polymer ?
#
loop_
_entity_poly.entity_id
_entity_poly.type
_entity_poly.pdbx_seq_one_letter_code
_entity_poly.pdbx_strand_id
1 'polypeptide(L)'
;FVVALISVVFFIGISQGATPALKCREESKTKGLKESCTLHCQYKAYGFVNDKYEIKRKHRNKLAEFLINGNAVDSDNRNKLDNLLKKCVKEALEKYEDEDPSCYITFYYYICINKDREIIDHSNFILAITALDKTFDI
;
A
#
# COMPACT_ATOMS: atom_id res chain seq x y z
N PHE A 1 57.09 -14.35 9.17
CA PHE A 1 55.70 -14.75 8.91
C PHE A 1 54.79 -13.90 9.79
N VAL A 2 54.04 -12.96 9.22
CA VAL A 2 53.01 -12.19 9.94
C VAL A 2 51.69 -12.51 9.27
N VAL A 3 50.87 -13.33 9.92
CA VAL A 3 49.54 -13.71 9.44
C VAL A 3 48.58 -12.59 9.84
N ALA A 4 48.25 -11.72 8.89
CA ALA A 4 47.18 -10.74 9.06
C ALA A 4 45.84 -11.39 8.70
N LEU A 5 45.14 -11.91 9.71
CA LEU A 5 43.73 -12.31 9.58
C LEU A 5 42.87 -11.04 9.60
N ILE A 6 42.59 -10.48 8.43
CA ILE A 6 41.56 -9.43 8.29
C ILE A 6 40.21 -10.15 8.28
N SER A 7 39.64 -10.31 9.48
CA SER A 7 38.28 -10.78 9.66
C SER A 7 37.34 -9.67 9.19
N VAL A 8 36.83 -9.78 7.95
CA VAL A 8 35.74 -8.93 7.45
C VAL A 8 34.49 -9.33 8.23
N VAL A 9 34.25 -8.62 9.33
CA VAL A 9 32.96 -8.64 10.02
C VAL A 9 31.98 -7.99 9.05
N PHE A 10 31.20 -8.82 8.35
CA PHE A 10 29.97 -8.38 7.73
C PHE A 10 29.10 -7.81 8.84
N PHE A 11 29.11 -6.49 9.02
CA PHE A 11 28.05 -5.79 9.70
C PHE A 11 26.79 -5.96 8.85
N ILE A 12 26.11 -7.10 9.02
CA ILE A 12 24.68 -7.16 8.79
C ILE A 12 24.09 -6.39 9.97
N GLY A 13 24.19 -5.07 9.90
CA GLY A 13 23.38 -4.19 10.71
C GLY A 13 21.96 -4.53 10.35
N ILE A 14 21.25 -5.18 11.27
CA ILE A 14 19.80 -5.24 11.23
C ILE A 14 19.38 -3.78 11.36
N SER A 15 19.10 -3.11 10.24
CA SER A 15 18.35 -1.87 10.31
C SER A 15 17.07 -2.21 11.05
N GLN A 16 16.86 -1.57 12.18
CA GLN A 16 15.55 -1.57 12.83
C GLN A 16 14.65 -0.64 12.02
N GLY A 17 14.44 -0.90 10.73
CA GLY A 17 13.47 -0.12 9.98
C GLY A 17 12.08 -0.43 10.53
N ALA A 18 11.27 0.61 10.55
CA ALA A 18 9.90 0.49 10.99
C ALA A 18 9.09 -0.04 9.80
N THR A 19 8.10 -0.91 10.05
CA THR A 19 7.18 -1.26 8.98
C THR A 19 6.41 0.00 8.54
N PRO A 20 5.94 0.06 7.28
CA PRO A 20 5.08 1.15 6.82
C PRO A 20 3.93 1.47 7.76
N ALA A 21 3.27 0.47 8.33
CA ALA A 21 2.21 0.69 9.28
C ALA A 21 2.65 1.41 10.56
N LEU A 22 3.81 1.03 11.12
CA LEU A 22 4.37 1.68 12.31
C LEU A 22 4.81 3.11 12.00
N LYS A 23 5.65 3.28 10.96
CA LYS A 23 6.18 4.59 10.58
C LYS A 23 5.08 5.60 10.26
N CYS A 24 4.11 5.20 9.43
CA CYS A 24 3.00 6.08 9.06
C CYS A 24 2.13 6.45 10.26
N ARG A 25 1.93 5.53 11.23
CA ARG A 25 1.17 5.82 12.44
C ARG A 25 1.90 6.79 13.36
N GLU A 26 3.22 6.65 13.50
CA GLU A 26 4.05 7.58 14.26
C GLU A 26 4.10 8.96 13.62
N GLU A 27 4.28 9.03 12.30
CA GLU A 27 4.20 10.29 11.55
C GLU A 27 2.83 10.96 11.71
N SER A 28 1.73 10.21 11.63
CA SER A 28 0.40 10.78 11.83
C SER A 28 0.20 11.35 13.23
N LYS A 29 0.72 10.69 14.28
CA LYS A 29 0.65 11.20 15.66
C LYS A 29 1.50 12.45 15.85
N THR A 30 2.74 12.43 15.35
CA THR A 30 3.73 13.50 15.55
C THR A 30 3.40 14.74 14.73
N LYS A 31 2.87 14.57 13.51
CA LYS A 31 2.51 15.67 12.60
C LYS A 31 1.03 16.04 12.65
N GLY A 32 0.22 15.38 13.49
CA GLY A 32 -1.22 15.62 13.59
C GLY A 32 -2.00 15.31 12.29
N LEU A 33 -1.54 14.33 11.51
CA LEU A 33 -2.20 13.99 10.25
C LEU A 33 -3.53 13.27 10.51
N LYS A 34 -4.51 13.52 9.64
CA LYS A 34 -5.78 12.80 9.63
C LYS A 34 -5.54 11.31 9.36
N GLU A 35 -6.40 10.44 9.89
CA GLU A 35 -6.30 8.98 9.70
C GLU A 35 -6.27 8.57 8.22
N SER A 36 -7.00 9.30 7.35
CA SER A 36 -6.95 9.11 5.89
C SER A 36 -5.53 9.26 5.32
N CYS A 37 -4.70 10.10 5.93
CA CYS A 37 -3.29 10.29 5.53
C CYS A 37 -2.38 9.17 6.00
N THR A 38 -2.72 8.46 7.08
CA THR A 38 -2.01 7.24 7.48
C THR A 38 -2.14 6.18 6.39
N LEU A 39 -3.36 5.97 5.86
CA LEU A 39 -3.59 5.00 4.79
C LEU A 39 -2.87 5.41 3.50
N HIS A 40 -2.90 6.69 3.14
CA HIS A 40 -2.14 7.19 2.00
C HIS A 40 -0.64 6.93 2.14
N CYS A 41 -0.07 7.21 3.31
CA CYS A 41 1.33 6.94 3.61
C CYS A 41 1.69 5.46 3.42
N GLN A 42 0.86 4.54 3.94
CA GLN A 42 1.06 3.09 3.78
C GLN A 42 0.96 2.67 2.31
N TYR A 43 -0.11 3.08 1.61
CA TYR A 43 -0.33 2.74 0.21
C TYR A 43 0.78 3.27 -0.69
N LYS A 44 1.36 4.43 -0.35
CA LYS A 44 2.53 4.97 -1.02
C LYS A 44 3.74 4.07 -0.83
N ALA A 45 4.04 3.65 0.41
CA ALA A 45 5.15 2.74 0.69
C ALA A 45 5.02 1.42 -0.10
N TYR A 46 3.80 0.90 -0.22
CA TYR A 46 3.51 -0.29 -1.03
C TYR A 46 3.55 -0.04 -2.55
N GLY A 47 3.49 1.23 -2.98
CA GLY A 47 3.48 1.64 -4.39
C GLY A 47 2.09 1.55 -5.06
N PHE A 48 1.02 1.52 -4.27
CA PHE A 48 -0.37 1.54 -4.76
C PHE A 48 -0.86 2.97 -5.08
N VAL A 49 -0.13 3.98 -4.65
CA VAL A 49 -0.32 5.41 -4.97
C VAL A 49 1.05 6.11 -5.03
N ASN A 50 1.11 7.38 -5.42
CA ASN A 50 2.32 8.20 -5.34
C ASN A 50 2.15 9.41 -4.41
N ASP A 51 3.23 10.17 -4.19
CA ASP A 51 3.24 11.39 -3.35
C ASP A 51 2.27 12.49 -3.82
N LYS A 52 1.82 12.43 -5.07
CA LYS A 52 0.89 13.39 -5.67
C LYS A 52 -0.57 12.91 -5.63
N TYR A 53 -0.86 11.87 -4.84
CA TYR A 53 -2.18 11.25 -4.73
C TYR A 53 -2.72 10.66 -6.05
N GLU A 54 -1.87 10.49 -7.07
CA GLU A 54 -2.28 9.99 -8.39
C GLU A 54 -2.35 8.45 -8.40
N ILE A 55 -3.43 7.90 -8.98
CA ILE A 55 -3.63 6.45 -9.11
C ILE A 55 -3.60 6.05 -10.60
N LYS A 56 -2.39 6.00 -11.16
CA LYS A 56 -2.13 5.65 -12.56
C LYS A 56 -2.24 4.15 -12.80
N ARG A 57 -2.26 3.73 -14.07
CA ARG A 57 -2.33 2.30 -14.46
C ARG A 57 -1.29 1.43 -13.76
N LYS A 58 -0.04 1.89 -13.65
CA LYS A 58 1.03 1.18 -12.96
C LYS A 58 0.70 0.87 -11.49
N HIS A 59 0.08 1.82 -10.79
CA HIS A 59 -0.31 1.66 -9.39
C HIS A 59 -1.46 0.65 -9.25
N ARG A 60 -2.45 0.73 -10.14
CA ARG A 60 -3.56 -0.24 -10.18
C ARG A 60 -3.08 -1.65 -10.51
N ASN A 61 -2.16 -1.80 -11.46
CA ASN A 61 -1.59 -3.11 -11.79
C ASN A 61 -0.87 -3.72 -10.58
N LYS A 62 -0.09 -2.92 -9.85
CA LYS A 62 0.61 -3.37 -8.65
C LYS A 62 -0.36 -3.79 -7.54
N LEU A 63 -1.44 -3.04 -7.34
CA LEU A 63 -2.49 -3.42 -6.40
C LEU A 63 -3.22 -4.69 -6.85
N ALA A 64 -3.53 -4.84 -8.14
CA ALA A 64 -4.18 -6.03 -8.68
C ALA A 64 -3.31 -7.28 -8.48
N GLU A 65 -2.01 -7.19 -8.77
CA GLU A 65 -1.04 -8.26 -8.53
C GLU A 65 -0.95 -8.62 -7.05
N PHE A 66 -0.89 -7.62 -6.17
CA PHE A 66 -0.92 -7.85 -4.72
C PHE A 66 -2.19 -8.61 -4.28
N LEU A 67 -3.37 -8.18 -4.74
CA LEU A 67 -4.64 -8.78 -4.37
C LEU A 67 -4.76 -10.24 -4.86
N ILE A 68 -4.27 -10.52 -6.08
CA ILE A 68 -4.28 -11.87 -6.63
C ILE A 68 -3.26 -12.76 -5.92
N ASN A 69 -2.02 -12.29 -5.75
CA ASN A 69 -0.97 -13.07 -5.07
C ASN A 69 -1.30 -13.33 -3.59
N GLY A 70 -2.05 -12.43 -2.96
CA GLY A 70 -2.56 -12.57 -1.61
C GLY A 70 -3.83 -13.41 -1.49
N ASN A 71 -4.32 -14.00 -2.59
CA ASN A 71 -5.60 -14.73 -2.66
C ASN A 71 -6.82 -13.91 -2.18
N ALA A 72 -6.72 -12.59 -2.19
CA ALA A 72 -7.84 -11.69 -1.91
C ALA A 72 -8.78 -11.60 -3.11
N VAL A 73 -8.30 -11.95 -4.31
CA VAL A 73 -9.09 -12.04 -5.53
C VAL A 73 -8.60 -13.25 -6.33
N ASP A 74 -9.51 -14.06 -6.85
CA ASP A 74 -9.17 -15.14 -7.78
C ASP A 74 -8.53 -14.58 -9.07
N SER A 75 -7.46 -15.21 -9.56
CA SER A 75 -6.79 -14.82 -10.81
C SER A 75 -7.74 -14.78 -12.01
N ASP A 76 -8.76 -15.65 -12.04
CA ASP A 76 -9.77 -15.70 -13.12
C ASP A 76 -10.63 -14.43 -13.16
N ASN A 77 -10.72 -13.71 -12.03
CA ASN A 77 -11.43 -12.45 -11.91
C ASN A 77 -10.56 -11.22 -12.25
N ARG A 78 -9.37 -11.39 -12.84
CA ARG A 78 -8.46 -10.28 -13.17
C ARG A 78 -9.13 -9.14 -13.94
N ASN A 79 -9.94 -9.45 -14.96
CA ASN A 79 -10.63 -8.44 -15.75
C ASN A 79 -11.69 -7.68 -14.92
N LYS A 80 -12.41 -8.38 -14.03
CA LYS A 80 -13.38 -7.75 -13.13
C LYS A 80 -12.68 -6.83 -12.14
N LEU A 81 -11.55 -7.29 -11.58
CA LEU A 81 -10.73 -6.49 -10.69
C LEU A 81 -10.21 -5.22 -11.39
N ASP A 82 -9.65 -5.33 -12.59
CA ASP A 82 -9.15 -4.18 -13.33
C ASP A 82 -10.26 -3.14 -13.60
N ASN A 83 -11.50 -3.59 -13.84
CA ASN A 83 -12.66 -2.72 -14.01
C ASN A 83 -13.08 -2.07 -12.68
N LEU A 84 -13.12 -2.83 -11.58
CA LEU A 84 -13.38 -2.30 -10.24
C LEU A 84 -12.35 -1.22 -9.87
N LEU A 85 -11.06 -1.50 -10.03
CA LEU A 85 -10.00 -0.54 -9.72
C LEU A 85 -10.11 0.72 -10.58
N LYS A 86 -10.45 0.62 -11.87
CA LYS A 86 -10.67 1.81 -12.72
C LYS A 86 -11.89 2.62 -12.26
N LYS A 87 -13.02 1.94 -11.99
CA LYS A 87 -14.25 2.55 -11.49
C LYS A 87 -13.99 3.31 -10.20
N CYS A 88 -13.31 2.68 -9.24
CA CYS A 88 -13.03 3.30 -7.95
C CYS A 88 -12.06 4.49 -8.02
N VAL A 89 -11.10 4.49 -8.96
CA VAL A 89 -10.30 5.70 -9.20
C VAL A 89 -11.17 6.83 -9.74
N LYS A 90 -12.04 6.55 -10.71
CA LYS A 90 -12.94 7.54 -11.29
C LYS A 90 -13.85 8.15 -10.21
N GLU A 91 -14.53 7.31 -9.42
CA GLU A 91 -15.43 7.79 -8.35
C GLU A 91 -14.67 8.58 -7.27
N ALA A 92 -13.44 8.19 -6.92
CA ALA A 92 -12.63 8.93 -5.97
C ALA A 92 -12.26 10.32 -6.50
N LEU A 93 -11.91 10.43 -7.78
CA LEU A 93 -11.57 11.72 -8.40
C LEU A 93 -12.80 12.61 -8.57
N GLU A 94 -13.93 12.07 -9.01
CA GLU A 94 -15.19 12.83 -9.14
C GLU A 94 -15.69 13.35 -7.78
N LYS A 95 -15.52 12.55 -6.72
CA LYS A 95 -15.96 12.95 -5.38
C LYS A 95 -15.15 14.11 -4.79
N TYR A 96 -13.89 14.23 -5.19
CA TYR A 96 -12.93 15.19 -4.65
C TYR A 96 -12.35 16.09 -5.75
N GLU A 97 -13.13 16.33 -6.82
CA GLU A 97 -12.69 17.08 -8.01
C GLU A 97 -12.33 18.52 -7.68
N ASP A 98 -13.11 19.15 -6.81
CA ASP A 98 -12.93 20.54 -6.35
C ASP A 98 -12.06 20.67 -5.09
N GLU A 99 -11.60 19.54 -4.54
CA GLU A 99 -10.72 19.53 -3.36
C GLU A 99 -9.25 19.41 -3.80
N ASP A 100 -8.37 20.14 -3.11
CA ASP A 100 -6.92 19.99 -3.30
C ASP A 100 -6.55 18.51 -3.09
N PRO A 101 -5.78 17.85 -4.00
CA PRO A 101 -5.53 16.42 -3.94
C PRO A 101 -5.05 16.01 -2.55
N SER A 102 -5.86 15.20 -1.89
CA SER A 102 -5.67 14.89 -0.49
C SER A 102 -5.70 13.40 -0.23
N CYS A 103 -5.36 13.05 1.00
CA CYS A 103 -5.44 11.71 1.54
C CYS A 103 -6.84 11.08 1.39
N TYR A 104 -7.90 11.89 1.21
CA TYR A 104 -9.25 11.40 1.00
C TYR A 104 -9.45 10.65 -0.31
N ILE A 105 -8.70 10.98 -1.38
CA ILE A 105 -8.74 10.23 -2.65
C ILE A 105 -8.33 8.78 -2.41
N THR A 106 -7.22 8.57 -1.70
CA THR A 106 -6.73 7.20 -1.38
C THR A 106 -7.70 6.48 -0.45
N PHE A 107 -8.24 7.18 0.54
CA PHE A 107 -9.21 6.60 1.48
C PHE A 107 -10.51 6.17 0.80
N TYR A 108 -11.06 7.00 -0.07
CA TYR A 108 -12.27 6.66 -0.81
C TYR A 108 -12.02 5.56 -1.84
N TYR A 109 -10.86 5.59 -2.51
CA TYR A 109 -10.44 4.51 -3.40
C TYR A 109 -10.42 3.16 -2.67
N TYR A 110 -9.81 3.11 -1.48
CA TYR A 110 -9.80 1.93 -0.62
C TYR A 110 -11.22 1.47 -0.24
N ILE A 111 -12.08 2.39 0.21
CA ILE A 111 -13.47 2.08 0.58
C ILE A 111 -14.24 1.52 -0.61
N CYS A 112 -14.12 2.14 -1.79
CA CYS A 112 -14.83 1.72 -2.99
C CYS A 112 -14.48 0.27 -3.36
N ILE A 113 -13.20 -0.09 -3.32
CA ILE A 113 -12.75 -1.47 -3.59
C ILE A 113 -13.33 -2.43 -2.56
N ASN A 114 -13.23 -2.08 -1.28
CA ASN A 114 -13.64 -2.93 -0.15
C ASN A 114 -15.17 -3.02 0.05
N LYS A 115 -15.96 -2.31 -0.76
CA LYS A 115 -17.42 -2.50 -0.81
C LYS A 115 -17.81 -3.70 -1.67
N ASP A 116 -16.98 -4.08 -2.63
CA ASP A 116 -17.26 -5.17 -3.56
C ASP A 116 -16.88 -6.53 -2.93
N ARG A 117 -17.77 -7.02 -2.07
CA ARG A 117 -17.62 -8.29 -1.33
C ARG A 117 -17.69 -9.52 -2.26
N GLU A 118 -18.13 -9.35 -3.51
CA GLU A 118 -18.20 -10.44 -4.49
C GLU A 118 -16.85 -10.70 -5.13
N ILE A 119 -16.03 -9.66 -5.30
CA ILE A 119 -14.70 -9.76 -5.88
C ILE A 119 -13.62 -9.89 -4.80
N ILE A 120 -13.76 -9.18 -3.68
CA ILE A 120 -12.73 -9.08 -2.64
C ILE A 120 -13.03 -10.02 -1.46
N ASP A 121 -12.17 -11.00 -1.23
CA ASP A 121 -12.09 -11.71 0.05
C ASP A 121 -11.35 -10.83 1.07
N HIS A 122 -12.11 -10.33 2.05
CA HIS A 122 -11.57 -9.42 3.06
C HIS A 122 -10.65 -10.08 4.07
N SER A 123 -10.88 -11.35 4.39
CA SER A 123 -10.02 -12.07 5.33
C SER A 123 -8.64 -12.23 4.70
N ASN A 124 -8.59 -12.67 3.44
CA ASN A 124 -7.35 -12.80 2.70
C ASN A 124 -6.70 -11.44 2.43
N PHE A 125 -7.49 -10.39 2.15
CA PHE A 125 -6.96 -9.03 2.04
C PHE A 125 -6.22 -8.58 3.31
N ILE A 126 -6.82 -8.77 4.49
CA ILE A 126 -6.22 -8.37 5.77
C ILE A 126 -4.95 -9.18 6.04
N LEU A 127 -4.97 -10.49 5.76
CA LEU A 127 -3.79 -11.35 5.91
C LEU A 127 -2.67 -10.91 4.95
N ALA A 128 -3.00 -10.67 3.69
CA ALA A 128 -2.05 -10.25 2.67
C ALA A 128 -1.41 -8.89 2.97
N ILE A 129 -2.20 -7.90 3.40
CA ILE A 129 -1.66 -6.56 3.69
C ILE A 129 -0.77 -6.58 4.94
N THR A 130 -1.12 -7.40 5.94
CA THR A 130 -0.31 -7.61 7.15
C THR A 130 1.00 -8.32 6.82
N ALA A 131 0.98 -9.28 5.90
CA ALA A 131 2.19 -9.94 5.43
C ALA A 131 3.07 -8.97 4.62
N LEU A 132 2.47 -8.20 3.70
CA LEU A 132 3.17 -7.21 2.89
C LEU A 132 3.87 -6.15 3.75
N ASP A 133 3.20 -5.62 4.77
CA ASP A 133 3.76 -4.60 5.67
C ASP A 133 5.11 -5.04 6.27
N LYS A 134 5.25 -6.33 6.60
CA LYS A 134 6.47 -6.90 7.18
C LYS A 134 7.61 -7.10 6.17
N THR A 135 7.35 -6.94 4.87
CA THR A 135 8.38 -7.07 3.83
C THR A 135 9.12 -5.77 3.56
N PHE A 136 8.62 -4.65 4.08
CA PHE A 136 9.25 -3.34 3.94
C PHE A 136 9.99 -2.99 5.22
N ASP A 137 11.20 -2.47 5.06
CA ASP A 137 12.03 -1.92 6.13
C ASP A 137 12.29 -0.45 5.79
N ILE A 138 11.57 0.48 6.44
CA ILE A 138 11.59 1.91 6.10
C ILE A 138 11.85 2.85 7.27
#